data_AF-A0A9D4CHE5-F1
#
_entry.id   AF-A0A9D4CHE5-F1
#
_cell.length_a   1.000
_cell.length_b   1.000
_cell.length_c   1.000
_cell.angle_alpha   90.00
_cell.angle_beta   90.00
_cell.angle_gamma   90.00
#
_symmetry.space_group_name_H-M   'P 1'
#
loop_
_entity.id
_entity.type
_entity.pdbx_description
1 polymer ?
#
loop_
_entity_poly.entity_id
_entity_poly.type
_entity_poly.pdbx_seq_one_letter_code
_entity_poly.pdbx_strand_id
1 'polypeptide(L)'
;MKPLHTDQAILPILVKSFDGSPEIIRQRTVELATVGLYYIGNADCVRCFFCGILLRRFEPDDEAWTEHVRWNPSCTFVQLNS
;
A
#
# COMPACT_ATOMS: atom_id res chain seq x y z
N MET A 1 -2.51 -24.66 -1.57
CA MET A 1 -1.31 -23.80 -1.67
C MET A 1 -1.55 -22.59 -0.78
N LYS A 2 -0.69 -22.34 0.22
CA LYS A 2 -0.83 -21.16 1.09
C LYS A 2 -0.32 -19.95 0.29
N PRO A 3 -1.04 -18.81 0.26
CA PRO A 3 -0.48 -17.59 -0.32
C PRO A 3 0.80 -17.29 0.46
N LEU A 4 1.93 -17.22 -0.23
CA LEU A 4 3.20 -16.87 0.41
C LEU A 4 3.04 -15.43 0.88
N HIS A 5 2.89 -15.29 2.20
CA HIS A 5 3.25 -14.12 2.96
C HIS A 5 4.37 -13.36 2.25
N THR A 6 4.01 -12.34 1.52
CA THR A 6 4.96 -11.27 1.26
C THR A 6 5.02 -10.51 2.58
N ASP A 7 6.06 -10.84 3.35
CA ASP A 7 6.77 -9.91 4.21
C ASP A 7 6.19 -9.47 5.57
N GLN A 8 6.07 -10.39 6.55
CA GLN A 8 6.17 -9.96 7.96
C GLN A 8 7.45 -9.14 8.22
N ALA A 9 8.53 -9.37 7.45
CA ALA A 9 9.78 -8.66 7.59
C ALA A 9 9.73 -7.20 7.05
N ILE A 10 8.99 -6.94 5.97
CA ILE A 10 8.92 -5.61 5.33
C ILE A 10 7.73 -4.82 5.84
N LEU A 11 6.64 -5.45 6.31
CA LEU A 11 5.50 -4.73 6.87
C LEU A 11 5.89 -3.68 7.93
N PRO A 12 6.78 -3.94 8.91
CA PRO A 12 7.27 -2.92 9.83
C PRO A 12 7.99 -1.76 9.14
N ILE A 13 8.72 -2.03 8.05
CA ILE A 13 9.42 -1.02 7.25
C ILE A 13 8.41 -0.15 6.50
N LEU A 14 7.38 -0.76 5.88
CA LEU A 14 6.33 -0.03 5.19
C LEU A 14 5.53 0.83 6.17
N VAL A 15 5.14 0.29 7.33
CA VAL A 15 4.44 1.04 8.39
C VAL A 15 5.26 2.24 8.85
N LYS A 16 6.58 2.06 9.05
CA LYS A 16 7.47 3.16 9.45
C LYS A 16 7.54 4.30 8.43
N SER A 17 7.32 4.03 7.14
CA SER A 17 7.31 5.08 6.12
C SER A 17 6.26 6.17 6.36
N PHE A 18 5.21 5.86 7.13
CA PHE A 18 4.10 6.76 7.42
C PHE A 18 4.36 7.70 8.61
N ASP A 19 5.54 7.63 9.24
CA ASP A 19 5.95 8.57 10.29
C ASP A 19 5.95 10.01 9.75
N GLY A 20 5.21 10.90 10.41
CA GLY A 20 5.06 12.30 9.98
C GLY A 20 4.08 12.52 8.81
N SER A 21 3.35 11.48 8.38
CA SER A 21 2.28 11.63 7.39
C SER A 21 1.10 12.48 7.91
N PRO A 22 0.36 13.15 7.02
CA PRO A 22 -0.88 13.83 7.39
C PRO A 22 -1.91 12.87 7.99
N GLU A 23 -2.80 13.38 8.84
CA GLU A 23 -3.76 12.56 9.59
C GLU A 23 -4.62 11.64 8.70
N ILE A 24 -5.05 12.15 7.55
CA ILE A 24 -5.86 11.39 6.58
C ILE A 24 -5.17 10.09 6.12
N ILE A 25 -3.85 10.12 5.95
CA ILE A 25 -3.06 8.93 5.60
C ILE A 25 -2.71 8.13 6.85
N ARG A 26 -2.37 8.81 7.95
CA ARG A 26 -1.94 8.18 9.20
C ARG A 26 -2.99 7.18 9.72
N GLN A 27 -4.28 7.50 9.59
CA GLN A 27 -5.39 6.62 9.99
C GLN A 27 -5.47 5.33 9.15
N ARG A 28 -4.87 5.31 7.96
CA ARG A 28 -4.90 4.19 6.99
C ARG A 28 -3.56 3.45 6.86
N THR A 29 -2.58 3.81 7.70
CA THR A 29 -1.20 3.27 7.66
C THR A 29 -1.14 1.75 7.52
N VAL A 30 -1.87 1.02 8.37
CA VAL A 30 -1.82 -0.46 8.37
C VAL A 30 -2.45 -1.02 7.10
N GLU A 31 -3.62 -0.54 6.72
CA GLU A 31 -4.32 -0.94 5.49
C GLU A 31 -3.39 -0.77 4.27
N LEU A 32 -2.84 0.43 4.07
CA LEU A 32 -1.95 0.76 2.97
C LEU A 32 -0.67 -0.11 2.99
N ALA A 33 -0.03 -0.25 4.15
CA ALA A 33 1.19 -1.05 4.30
C ALA A 33 0.95 -2.54 4.00
N THR A 34 -0.18 -3.10 4.43
CA THR A 34 -0.50 -4.52 4.20
C THR A 34 -0.69 -4.88 2.73
N VAL A 35 -1.07 -3.91 1.88
CA VAL A 35 -1.20 -4.09 0.43
C VAL A 35 0.05 -3.67 -0.35
N GLY A 36 1.18 -3.55 0.36
CA GLY A 36 2.49 -3.25 -0.21
C GLY A 36 2.73 -1.78 -0.55
N LEU A 37 1.89 -0.86 -0.03
CA LEU A 37 2.03 0.58 -0.26
C LEU A 37 2.79 1.25 0.87
N TYR A 38 3.62 2.23 0.54
CA TYR A 38 4.38 3.04 1.50
C TYR A 38 4.23 4.53 1.21
N TYR A 39 4.30 5.36 2.24
CA TYR A 39 4.22 6.81 2.09
C TYR A 39 5.51 7.38 1.53
N ILE A 40 5.39 8.30 0.58
CA ILE A 40 6.54 8.89 -0.12
C ILE A 40 6.92 10.29 0.39
N GLY A 41 6.33 10.75 1.51
CA GLY A 41 6.66 12.06 2.10
C GLY A 41 5.94 13.25 1.46
N ASN A 42 4.94 13.03 0.61
CA ASN A 42 4.20 14.10 -0.06
C ASN A 42 2.69 13.89 0.03
N ALA A 43 2.00 14.84 0.68
CA ALA A 43 0.55 14.89 0.81
C ALA A 43 -0.07 13.54 1.20
N ASP A 44 -0.92 12.99 0.35
CA ASP A 44 -1.60 11.71 0.52
C ASP A 44 -1.07 10.62 -0.45
N CYS A 45 0.11 10.85 -1.01
CA CYS A 45 0.68 9.98 -2.04
C CYS A 45 1.37 8.76 -1.41
N VAL A 46 1.06 7.59 -1.94
CA VAL A 46 1.69 6.32 -1.58
C VAL A 46 2.18 5.59 -2.81
N ARG A 47 3.19 4.75 -2.65
CA ARG A 47 3.79 3.97 -3.73
C ARG A 47 3.83 2.49 -3.40
N CYS A 48 3.58 1.62 -4.37
CA CYS A 48 3.81 0.19 -4.19
C CYS A 48 5.30 -0.13 -4.17
N PHE A 49 5.75 -0.90 -3.17
CA PHE A 49 7.13 -1.37 -3.08
C PHE A 49 7.52 -2.34 -4.21
N PHE A 50 6.55 -3.09 -4.74
CA PHE A 50 6.80 -4.11 -5.77
C PHE A 50 6.75 -3.57 -7.19
N CYS A 51 5.65 -2.92 -7.58
CA CYS A 51 5.46 -2.45 -8.95
C CYS A 51 5.74 -0.96 -9.14
N GLY A 52 5.95 -0.21 -8.06
CA GLY A 52 6.24 1.22 -8.12
C GLY A 52 5.05 2.10 -8.51
N ILE A 53 3.82 1.58 -8.63
CA ILE A 53 2.66 2.43 -8.91
C ILE A 53 2.45 3.47 -7.82
N LEU A 54 2.13 4.71 -8.22
CA LEU A 54 1.80 5.81 -7.34
C LEU A 54 0.28 5.95 -7.24
N LEU A 55 -0.26 5.88 -6.04
CA LEU A 55 -1.67 6.13 -5.73
C LEU A 55 -1.80 7.36 -4.84
N ARG A 56 -2.91 8.08 -4.98
CA ARG A 56 -3.22 9.33 -4.25
C ARG A 56 -4.72 9.62 -4.34
N ARG A 57 -5.19 10.59 -3.58
CA ARG A 57 -6.59 11.05 -3.55
C ARG A 57 -7.56 9.93 -3.20
N PHE A 58 -7.20 9.13 -2.21
CA PHE A 58 -8.11 8.12 -1.68
C PHE A 58 -9.34 8.79 -1.09
N GLU A 59 -10.51 8.32 -1.51
CA GLU A 59 -11.79 8.67 -0.91
C GLU A 59 -12.05 7.82 0.35
N PRO A 60 -12.96 8.25 1.24
CA PRO A 60 -13.27 7.52 2.47
C PRO A 60 -13.72 6.07 2.24
N ASP A 61 -14.39 5.81 1.12
CA ASP A 61 -14.94 4.51 0.76
C ASP A 61 -14.00 3.67 -0.13
N ASP A 62 -12.82 4.21 -0.50
CA ASP A 62 -11.83 3.48 -1.28
C ASP A 62 -11.12 2.44 -0.43
N GLU A 63 -11.03 1.21 -0.91
CA GLU A 63 -10.16 0.19 -0.33
C GLU A 63 -8.80 0.14 -1.04
N ALA A 64 -7.71 0.15 -0.28
CA ALA A 64 -6.36 0.20 -0.81
C ALA A 64 -6.00 -0.99 -1.72
N TRP A 65 -6.47 -2.20 -1.38
CA TRP A 65 -6.27 -3.38 -2.21
C TRP A 65 -7.00 -3.25 -3.55
N THR A 66 -8.28 -2.88 -3.50
CA THR A 66 -9.13 -2.71 -4.67
C THR A 66 -8.53 -1.70 -5.63
N GLU A 67 -8.07 -0.56 -5.13
CA GLU A 67 -7.42 0.45 -5.96
C GLU A 67 -6.06 -0.03 -6.51
N HIS A 68 -5.26 -0.78 -5.74
CA HIS A 68 -4.01 -1.36 -6.25
C HIS A 68 -4.28 -2.35 -7.41
N VAL A 69 -5.25 -3.24 -7.26
CA VAL A 69 -5.66 -4.19 -8.32
C VAL A 69 -6.20 -3.44 -9.53
N ARG A 70 -7.05 -2.44 -9.32
CA ARG A 70 -7.67 -1.64 -10.37
C ARG A 70 -6.65 -0.92 -11.23
N TRP A 71 -5.67 -0.28 -10.59
CA TRP A 71 -4.71 0.57 -11.29
C TRP A 71 -3.46 -0.18 -11.79
N ASN A 72 -3.12 -1.33 -11.21
CA ASN A 72 -2.08 -2.20 -11.77
C ASN A 72 -2.33 -3.70 -11.49
N PRO A 73 -3.23 -4.35 -12.26
CA PRO A 73 -3.51 -5.78 -12.10
C PRO A 73 -2.31 -6.66 -12.50
N SER A 74 -1.31 -6.10 -13.19
CA SER A 74 -0.08 -6.82 -13.60
C SER A 74 1.02 -6.80 -12.53
N CYS A 75 0.81 -6.10 -11.42
CA CYS A 75 1.74 -6.10 -10.30
C CYS A 75 1.99 -7.52 -9.79
N THR A 76 3.25 -7.94 -9.66
CA THR A 76 3.59 -9.27 -9.15
C THR A 76 3.00 -9.52 -7.76
N PHE A 77 3.01 -8.50 -6.88
CA PHE A 77 2.37 -8.60 -5.57
C PHE A 77 0.87 -8.84 -5.68
N VAL A 78 0.19 -8.14 -6.60
CA VAL A 78 -1.24 -8.38 -6.88
C VAL A 78 -1.44 -9.81 -7.35
N GLN A 79 -0.73 -10.25 -8.38
CA GLN A 79 -0.86 -11.59 -8.97
C GLN A 79 -0.58 -12.73 -7.98
N LEU A 80 0.33 -12.54 -7.02
CA LEU A 80 0.65 -13.54 -6.01
C LEU A 80 -0.33 -13.58 -4.83
N ASN A 81 -1.15 -12.53 -4.67
CA ASN A 81 -2.13 -12.40 -3.59
C ASN A 81 -3.57 -12.24 -4.12
N SER A 82 -3.81 -12.60 -5.39
CA SER A 82 -5.13 -12.62 -6.06
C SER A 82 -5.93 -13.89 -5.77
#